data_AF-A0AAD4TFC1-F1
#
_entry.id   AF-A0AAD4TFC1-F1
#
_cell.length_a   1.000
_cell.length_b   1.000
_cell.length_c   1.000
_cell.angle_alpha   90.00
_cell.angle_beta   90.00
_cell.angle_gamma   90.00
#
_symmetry.space_group_name_H-M   'P 1'
#
loop_
_entity.id
_entity.type
_entity.pdbx_description
1 polymer ?
#
loop_
_entity_poly.entity_id
_entity_poly.type
_entity_poly.pdbx_seq_one_letter_code
_entity_poly.pdbx_strand_id
1 'polypeptide(L)'
;MGCFGIICCVPKCIFKIILSILIALGLAVLIVWLILRPINHLKFNVTDASLTQFNITGNDMLHYDLAVDLNLRNPNKKIGVYYDQIEARAFYDGRRFDSVMLTPFYQGHKNTTILRPVFKGQRLLPNVQGEYNKDMVDGKFNVEVKLYLKMRFKAGVVKTTKFKPRVKCEFEVPLAGSNPAIGFTPKKCGYRCCALLCCFPRCMCNVILSILTSLGLAVLIVWLIFRPINPLKYHVDNASLTQFNVTGNDMLHYELAVDLSLRNPNTKIGVYYDQIEARALYDGQRFDSIMLTPFYQGHKNTTTLHPVFKGQRLLPNVQGAYDNDVSDGKFNIEVKLYIKMRYKAGDVETIRVNPGYKCELEVPLGSATGFTPQKCTFEVYFSYKRRILKEKM
;
A
#
# COMPACT_ATOMS: atom_id res chain seq x y z
N MET A 1 -5.22 5.81 50.19
CA MET A 1 -4.53 6.28 48.98
C MET A 1 -4.63 5.18 47.92
N GLY A 2 -5.37 5.40 46.84
CA GLY A 2 -5.61 4.34 45.85
C GLY A 2 -6.40 4.81 44.63
N CYS A 3 -6.03 5.96 44.06
CA CYS A 3 -6.37 6.31 42.68
C CYS A 3 -5.13 5.99 41.86
N PHE A 4 -5.22 5.14 40.82
CA PHE A 4 -4.43 5.18 39.57
C PHE A 4 -4.60 3.84 38.82
N GLY A 5 -5.74 3.64 38.17
CA GLY A 5 -5.98 2.44 37.35
C GLY A 5 -6.71 2.65 36.03
N ILE A 6 -7.18 3.87 35.72
CA ILE A 6 -8.11 4.09 34.60
C ILE A 6 -7.55 5.06 33.52
N ILE A 7 -6.42 5.73 33.79
CA ILE A 7 -5.94 6.84 32.93
C ILE A 7 -5.00 6.40 31.78
N CYS A 8 -4.55 5.13 31.71
CA CYS A 8 -3.58 4.68 30.69
C CYS A 8 -4.16 3.91 29.49
N CYS A 9 -5.43 3.46 29.52
CA CYS A 9 -6.06 2.70 28.43
C CYS A 9 -6.89 3.55 27.46
N VAL A 10 -7.43 4.67 27.96
CA VAL A 10 -8.30 5.58 27.21
C VAL A 10 -7.59 6.21 25.99
N PRO A 11 -6.33 6.71 26.06
CA PRO A 11 -5.70 7.34 24.91
C PRO A 11 -5.31 6.35 23.79
N LYS A 12 -5.01 5.08 24.12
CA LYS A 12 -4.68 4.04 23.12
C LYS A 12 -5.91 3.57 22.35
N CYS A 13 -7.07 3.51 22.99
CA CYS A 13 -8.34 3.20 22.34
C CYS A 13 -8.86 4.38 21.50
N ILE A 14 -8.78 5.60 22.03
CA ILE A 14 -9.16 6.82 21.30
C ILE A 14 -8.29 7.00 20.05
N PHE A 15 -6.98 6.76 20.12
CA PHE A 15 -6.10 6.87 18.96
C PHE A 15 -6.46 5.87 17.84
N LYS A 16 -6.80 4.62 18.18
CA LYS A 16 -7.25 3.63 17.19
C LYS A 16 -8.58 3.99 16.55
N ILE A 17 -9.50 4.57 17.33
CA ILE A 17 -10.81 5.04 16.83
C ILE A 17 -10.62 6.27 15.93
N ILE A 18 -9.79 7.23 16.30
CA ILE A 18 -9.47 8.39 15.47
C ILE A 18 -8.81 7.94 14.16
N LEU A 19 -7.84 7.03 14.23
CA LEU A 19 -7.15 6.53 13.03
C LEU A 19 -8.10 5.76 12.11
N SER A 20 -9.01 4.93 12.65
CA SER A 20 -10.00 4.21 11.84
C SER A 20 -11.00 5.16 11.18
N ILE A 21 -11.43 6.21 11.87
CA ILE A 21 -12.29 7.27 11.32
C ILE A 21 -11.57 8.01 10.19
N LEU A 22 -10.30 8.37 10.37
CA LEU A 22 -9.51 9.02 9.33
C LEU A 22 -9.34 8.14 8.08
N ILE A 23 -9.07 6.84 8.26
CA ILE A 23 -8.99 5.88 7.15
C ILE A 23 -10.35 5.73 6.45
N ALA A 24 -11.44 5.62 7.21
CA ALA A 24 -12.79 5.50 6.67
C ALA A 24 -13.20 6.77 5.89
N LEU A 25 -12.91 7.96 6.42
CA LEU A 25 -13.11 9.24 5.73
C LEU A 25 -12.27 9.32 4.45
N GLY A 26 -10.99 8.93 4.52
CA GLY A 26 -10.11 8.87 3.37
C GLY A 26 -10.64 7.94 2.27
N LEU A 27 -11.11 6.74 2.64
CA LEU A 27 -11.75 5.79 1.72
C LEU A 27 -13.06 6.33 1.14
N ALA A 28 -13.90 6.96 1.94
CA ALA A 28 -15.13 7.58 1.45
C ALA A 28 -14.85 8.68 0.42
N VAL A 29 -13.89 9.57 0.71
CA VAL A 29 -13.45 10.62 -0.22
C VAL A 29 -12.85 10.00 -1.49
N LEU A 30 -12.03 8.95 -1.37
CA LEU A 30 -11.46 8.23 -2.51
C LEU A 30 -12.54 7.61 -3.40
N ILE A 31 -13.53 6.94 -2.80
CA ILE A 31 -14.65 6.31 -3.52
C ILE A 31 -15.47 7.39 -4.24
N VAL A 32 -15.82 8.48 -3.55
CA VAL A 32 -16.54 9.61 -4.16
C VAL A 32 -15.72 10.21 -5.31
N TRP A 33 -14.41 10.37 -5.15
CA TRP A 33 -13.52 10.87 -6.20
C TRP A 33 -13.45 9.93 -7.41
N LEU A 34 -13.34 8.61 -7.19
CA LEU A 34 -13.34 7.59 -8.25
C LEU A 34 -14.65 7.60 -9.04
N ILE A 35 -15.78 7.83 -8.38
CA ILE A 35 -17.09 7.93 -9.03
C ILE A 35 -17.23 9.23 -9.84
N LEU A 36 -16.70 10.34 -9.33
CA LEU A 36 -16.87 11.68 -9.92
C LEU A 36 -15.81 12.06 -10.95
N ARG A 37 -14.76 11.23 -11.15
CA ARG A 37 -13.69 11.52 -12.13
C ARG A 37 -14.27 11.60 -13.56
N PRO A 38 -14.09 12.72 -14.28
CA PRO A 38 -14.44 12.78 -15.70
C PRO A 38 -13.48 11.89 -16.50
N ILE A 39 -14.02 10.78 -17.02
CA ILE A 39 -13.23 9.72 -17.68
C ILE A 39 -12.76 10.19 -19.06
N ASN A 40 -13.61 10.90 -19.80
CA ASN A 40 -13.33 11.31 -21.17
C ASN A 40 -13.54 12.81 -21.38
N HIS A 41 -12.60 13.42 -22.11
CA HIS A 41 -12.69 14.81 -22.56
C HIS A 41 -13.86 15.02 -23.53
N LEU A 42 -14.57 16.15 -23.40
CA LEU A 42 -15.55 16.57 -24.41
C LEU A 42 -14.85 16.84 -25.75
N LYS A 43 -15.47 16.45 -26.86
CA LYS A 43 -14.92 16.66 -28.20
C LYS A 43 -15.70 17.77 -28.90
N PHE A 44 -14.96 18.70 -29.48
CA PHE A 44 -15.49 19.85 -30.22
C PHE A 44 -14.82 19.85 -31.58
N ASN A 45 -15.61 19.82 -32.65
CA ASN A 45 -15.10 19.87 -34.01
C ASN A 45 -15.95 20.84 -34.84
N VAL A 46 -15.34 21.47 -35.83
CA VAL A 46 -16.07 22.13 -36.92
C VAL A 46 -16.30 21.07 -37.98
N THR A 47 -17.57 20.76 -38.28
CA THR A 47 -17.92 19.77 -39.31
C THR A 47 -18.11 20.40 -40.67
N ASP A 48 -18.62 21.62 -40.72
CA ASP A 48 -18.78 22.39 -41.94
C ASP A 48 -18.69 23.90 -41.66
N ALA A 49 -18.31 24.68 -42.66
CA ALA A 49 -18.33 26.14 -42.61
C ALA A 49 -18.58 26.71 -44.01
N SER A 50 -19.46 27.71 -44.09
CA SER A 50 -19.82 28.39 -45.32
C SER A 50 -19.60 29.88 -45.16
N LEU A 51 -18.77 30.45 -46.04
CA LEU A 51 -18.49 31.87 -46.09
C LEU A 51 -19.07 32.44 -47.38
N THR A 52 -20.18 33.16 -47.33
CA THR A 52 -20.86 33.69 -48.52
C THR A 52 -20.43 35.11 -48.86
N GLN A 53 -19.97 35.86 -47.87
CA GLN A 53 -19.43 37.20 -48.04
C GLN A 53 -18.21 37.36 -47.15
N PHE A 54 -17.11 37.88 -47.71
CA PHE A 54 -15.91 38.24 -46.96
C PHE A 54 -15.07 39.22 -47.78
N ASN A 55 -15.34 40.51 -47.64
CA ASN A 55 -14.66 41.54 -48.41
C ASN A 55 -14.38 42.79 -47.59
N ILE A 56 -13.19 43.35 -47.76
CA ILE A 56 -12.77 44.60 -47.11
C ILE A 56 -12.99 45.77 -48.08
N THR A 57 -13.66 46.82 -47.61
CA THR A 57 -13.82 48.08 -48.35
C THR A 57 -12.76 49.10 -47.92
N GLY A 58 -12.56 50.17 -48.69
CA GLY A 58 -11.45 51.12 -48.54
C GLY A 58 -11.34 51.86 -47.19
N ASN A 59 -12.29 51.69 -46.28
CA ASN A 59 -12.24 52.18 -44.90
C ASN A 59 -11.90 51.07 -43.89
N ASP A 60 -11.18 50.01 -44.29
CA ASP A 60 -10.89 48.81 -43.48
C ASP A 60 -12.15 48.12 -42.91
N MET A 61 -13.30 48.32 -43.56
CA MET A 61 -14.57 47.74 -43.13
C MET A 61 -14.74 46.37 -43.79
N LEU A 62 -14.64 45.32 -42.99
CA LEU A 62 -14.91 43.95 -43.40
C LEU A 62 -16.42 43.72 -43.40
N HIS A 63 -16.98 43.35 -44.55
CA HIS A 63 -18.32 42.79 -44.67
C HIS A 63 -18.22 41.27 -44.68
N TYR A 64 -19.03 40.60 -43.86
CA TYR A 64 -18.93 39.17 -43.67
C TYR A 64 -20.31 38.50 -43.51
N ASP A 65 -20.42 37.29 -44.01
CA ASP A 65 -21.53 36.36 -43.80
C ASP A 65 -20.96 34.94 -43.71
N LEU A 66 -20.84 34.45 -42.48
CA LEU A 66 -20.19 33.20 -42.11
C LEU A 66 -21.16 32.33 -41.29
N ALA A 67 -21.49 31.15 -41.81
CA ALA A 67 -22.21 30.10 -41.10
C ALA A 67 -21.26 28.96 -40.73
N VAL A 68 -21.34 28.43 -39.50
CA VAL A 68 -20.44 27.38 -39.01
C VAL A 68 -21.23 26.28 -38.33
N ASP A 69 -20.97 25.02 -38.69
CA ASP A 69 -21.53 23.84 -38.03
C ASP A 69 -20.54 23.27 -37.01
N LEU A 70 -20.85 23.50 -35.73
CA LEU A 70 -20.03 23.08 -34.59
C LEU A 70 -20.60 21.83 -33.94
N ASN A 71 -19.84 20.74 -34.00
CA ASN A 71 -20.21 19.45 -33.47
C ASN A 71 -19.65 19.25 -32.04
N LEU A 72 -20.54 19.17 -31.05
CA LEU A 72 -20.24 18.97 -29.64
C LEU A 72 -20.60 17.54 -29.24
N ARG A 73 -19.60 16.71 -28.92
CA ARG A 73 -19.81 15.33 -28.46
C ARG A 73 -19.44 15.18 -26.99
N ASN A 74 -20.37 14.64 -26.20
CA ASN A 74 -20.10 14.12 -24.87
C ASN A 74 -19.85 12.60 -24.93
N PRO A 75 -18.60 12.11 -24.85
CA PRO A 75 -18.30 10.67 -24.85
C PRO A 75 -18.52 10.00 -23.49
N ASN A 76 -18.86 10.74 -22.43
CA ASN A 76 -18.98 10.18 -21.08
C ASN A 76 -20.26 9.33 -20.95
N LYS A 77 -20.13 8.15 -20.32
CA LYS A 77 -21.24 7.22 -20.07
C LYS A 77 -22.07 7.58 -18.83
N LYS A 78 -21.46 8.25 -17.85
CA LYS A 78 -22.06 8.52 -16.52
C LYS A 78 -22.23 10.02 -16.21
N ILE A 79 -21.69 10.89 -17.06
CA ILE A 79 -21.65 12.34 -16.83
C ILE A 79 -22.42 13.05 -17.94
N GLY A 80 -23.38 13.87 -17.57
CA GLY A 80 -24.06 14.81 -18.46
C GLY A 80 -23.48 16.22 -18.30
N VAL A 81 -23.74 17.10 -19.26
CA VAL A 81 -23.21 18.47 -19.29
C VAL A 81 -24.34 19.46 -19.43
N TYR A 82 -24.44 20.42 -18.52
CA TYR A 82 -25.24 21.62 -18.72
C TYR A 82 -24.38 22.70 -19.36
N TYR A 83 -24.81 23.21 -20.51
CA TYR A 83 -24.25 24.39 -21.15
C TYR A 83 -25.14 25.57 -20.77
N ASP A 84 -24.85 26.21 -19.63
CA ASP A 84 -25.67 27.29 -19.07
C ASP A 84 -25.55 28.59 -19.89
N GLN A 85 -24.41 28.82 -20.53
CA GLN A 85 -24.15 29.97 -21.40
C GLN A 85 -23.16 29.57 -22.49
N ILE A 86 -23.45 29.99 -23.72
CA ILE A 86 -22.64 29.71 -24.89
C ILE A 86 -22.53 31.01 -25.69
N GLU A 87 -21.33 31.56 -25.75
CA GLU A 87 -21.02 32.73 -26.58
C GLU A 87 -19.98 32.33 -27.63
N ALA A 88 -20.37 32.36 -28.90
CA ALA A 88 -19.48 32.09 -30.02
C ALA A 88 -18.95 33.41 -30.56
N ARG A 89 -17.62 33.55 -30.66
CA ARG A 89 -16.96 34.75 -31.15
C ARG A 89 -16.10 34.41 -32.37
N ALA A 90 -16.29 35.14 -33.46
CA ALA A 90 -15.54 34.94 -34.69
C ALA A 90 -14.39 35.95 -34.80
N PHE A 91 -13.23 35.48 -35.24
CA PHE A 91 -11.99 36.23 -35.34
C PHE A 91 -11.35 36.03 -36.71
N TYR A 92 -10.74 37.08 -37.22
CA TYR A 92 -9.88 37.08 -38.40
C TYR A 92 -8.58 37.80 -38.06
N ASP A 93 -7.44 37.19 -38.38
CA ASP A 93 -6.11 37.69 -38.01
C ASP A 93 -6.01 38.15 -36.54
N GLY A 94 -6.50 37.30 -35.62
CA GLY A 94 -6.50 37.57 -34.18
C GLY A 94 -7.50 38.63 -33.69
N ARG A 95 -8.22 39.31 -34.58
CA ARG A 95 -9.18 40.38 -34.26
C ARG A 95 -10.62 39.89 -34.33
N ARG A 96 -11.43 40.21 -33.33
CA ARG A 96 -12.84 39.80 -33.28
C ARG A 96 -13.67 40.65 -34.23
N PHE A 97 -14.36 40.01 -35.16
CA PHE A 97 -15.30 40.71 -36.03
C PHE A 97 -16.76 40.58 -35.58
N ASP A 98 -17.14 39.46 -34.94
CA ASP A 98 -18.52 39.26 -34.49
C ASP A 98 -18.63 38.37 -33.22
N SER A 99 -19.82 38.35 -32.62
CA SER A 99 -20.18 37.51 -31.47
C SER A 99 -21.67 37.19 -31.42
N VAL A 100 -22.01 35.91 -31.19
CA VAL A 100 -23.39 35.43 -31.10
C VAL A 100 -23.60 34.63 -29.83
N MET A 101 -24.72 34.86 -29.16
CA MET A 101 -25.18 34.09 -28.01
C MET A 101 -26.06 32.94 -28.49
N LEU A 102 -25.71 31.71 -28.11
CA LEU A 102 -26.45 30.51 -28.48
C LEU A 102 -27.31 30.00 -27.33
N THR A 103 -28.39 29.29 -27.66
CA THR A 103 -29.35 28.78 -26.68
C THR A 103 -28.70 27.77 -25.72
N PRO A 104 -28.83 27.96 -24.40
CA PRO A 104 -28.41 26.98 -23.40
C PRO A 104 -29.09 25.63 -23.57
N PHE A 105 -28.38 24.54 -23.28
CA PHE A 105 -28.97 23.20 -23.36
C PHE A 105 -28.31 22.21 -22.40
N TYR A 106 -29.01 21.10 -22.15
CA TYR A 106 -28.46 19.95 -21.44
C TYR A 106 -28.08 18.85 -22.42
N GLN A 107 -26.83 18.39 -22.34
CA GLN A 107 -26.33 17.27 -23.12
C GLN A 107 -26.20 16.03 -22.22
N GLY A 108 -27.02 15.03 -22.49
CA GLY A 108 -26.97 13.73 -21.83
C GLY A 108 -25.70 12.91 -22.11
N HIS A 109 -25.70 11.66 -21.69
CA HIS A 109 -24.58 10.74 -21.85
C HIS A 109 -24.43 10.28 -23.29
N LYS A 110 -23.18 10.10 -23.76
CA LYS A 110 -22.88 9.63 -25.13
C LYS A 110 -23.61 10.40 -26.25
N ASN A 111 -24.00 11.64 -25.99
CA ASN A 111 -24.82 12.42 -26.90
C ASN A 111 -23.98 13.39 -27.74
N THR A 112 -24.49 13.71 -28.93
CA THR A 112 -23.95 14.72 -29.83
C THR A 112 -24.96 15.85 -30.01
N THR A 113 -24.49 17.09 -30.03
CA THR A 113 -25.32 18.26 -30.34
C THR A 113 -24.58 19.12 -31.34
N ILE A 114 -25.29 19.59 -32.36
CA ILE A 114 -24.73 20.47 -33.41
C ILE A 114 -25.22 21.89 -33.11
N LEU A 115 -24.28 22.83 -33.06
CA LEU A 115 -24.54 24.26 -32.92
C LEU A 115 -24.26 24.94 -34.26
N ARG A 116 -25.15 25.86 -34.66
CA ARG A 116 -25.08 26.55 -35.96
C ARG A 116 -25.05 28.08 -35.78
N PRO A 117 -23.98 28.66 -35.23
CA PRO A 117 -23.84 30.12 -35.21
C PRO A 117 -23.74 30.68 -36.64
N VAL A 118 -24.41 31.80 -36.85
CA VAL A 118 -24.34 32.60 -38.08
C VAL A 118 -23.83 33.99 -37.71
N PHE A 119 -22.74 34.41 -38.32
CA PHE A 119 -22.12 35.71 -38.13
C PHE A 119 -22.34 36.53 -39.40
N LYS A 120 -23.12 37.59 -39.31
CA LYS A 120 -23.47 38.41 -40.46
C LYS A 120 -23.46 39.88 -40.09
N GLY A 121 -22.70 40.67 -40.85
CA GLY A 121 -22.64 42.10 -40.62
C GLY A 121 -21.38 42.72 -41.21
N GLN A 122 -20.98 43.84 -40.61
CA GLN A 122 -19.80 44.57 -40.99
C GLN A 122 -19.02 45.05 -39.77
N ARG A 123 -17.69 45.00 -39.83
CA ARG A 123 -16.82 45.43 -38.73
C ARG A 123 -15.56 46.11 -39.26
N LEU A 124 -15.23 47.25 -38.67
CA LEU A 124 -13.93 47.90 -38.86
C LEU A 124 -12.80 47.02 -38.30
N LEU A 125 -11.90 46.56 -39.16
CA LEU A 125 -10.73 45.74 -38.84
C LEU A 125 -9.46 46.37 -39.43
N PRO A 126 -8.82 47.34 -38.74
CA PRO A 126 -7.65 48.01 -39.30
C PRO A 126 -6.46 47.06 -39.43
N ASN A 127 -5.55 47.31 -40.36
CA ASN A 127 -4.29 46.57 -40.54
C ASN A 127 -4.40 45.06 -40.88
N VAL A 128 -5.55 44.57 -41.37
CA VAL A 128 -5.69 43.16 -41.80
C VAL A 128 -5.58 43.00 -43.33
N GLN A 129 -5.47 44.11 -44.08
CA GLN A 129 -5.46 44.13 -45.55
C GLN A 129 -4.35 43.26 -46.16
N GLY A 130 -3.16 43.25 -45.53
CA GLY A 130 -2.03 42.46 -46.00
C GLY A 130 -2.29 40.96 -45.97
N GLU A 131 -2.91 40.46 -44.88
CA GLU A 131 -3.28 39.04 -44.75
C GLU A 131 -4.49 38.70 -45.61
N TYR A 132 -5.48 39.59 -45.66
CA TYR A 132 -6.63 39.45 -46.55
C TYR A 132 -6.24 39.28 -48.02
N ASN A 133 -5.28 40.08 -48.51
CA ASN A 133 -4.83 39.96 -49.90
C ASN A 133 -4.15 38.61 -50.18
N LYS A 134 -3.45 38.01 -49.19
CA LYS A 134 -2.85 36.67 -49.34
C LYS A 134 -3.94 35.59 -49.36
N ASP A 135 -4.84 35.61 -48.39
CA ASP A 135 -5.95 34.66 -48.28
C ASP A 135 -6.86 34.71 -49.52
N MET A 136 -7.05 35.92 -50.09
CA MET A 136 -7.80 36.13 -51.32
C MET A 136 -7.14 35.49 -52.54
N VAL A 137 -5.80 35.53 -52.64
CA VAL A 137 -5.04 34.83 -53.69
C VAL A 137 -5.09 33.31 -53.49
N ASP A 138 -4.98 32.85 -52.25
CA ASP A 138 -5.05 31.42 -51.90
C ASP A 138 -6.47 30.84 -52.03
N GLY A 139 -7.49 31.70 -52.11
CA GLY A 139 -8.90 31.34 -52.25
C GLY A 139 -9.52 30.77 -50.96
N LYS A 140 -8.84 30.91 -49.82
CA LYS A 140 -9.27 30.42 -48.52
C LYS A 140 -8.93 31.44 -47.44
N PHE A 141 -9.86 31.66 -46.53
CA PHE A 141 -9.67 32.57 -45.41
C PHE A 141 -9.45 31.79 -44.12
N ASN A 142 -8.39 32.09 -43.38
CA ASN A 142 -8.15 31.49 -42.07
C ASN A 142 -8.98 32.21 -41.00
N VAL A 143 -10.01 31.53 -40.48
CA VAL A 143 -10.94 32.08 -39.50
C VAL A 143 -10.83 31.30 -38.18
N GLU A 144 -10.86 32.03 -37.07
CA GLU A 144 -10.88 31.44 -35.72
C GLU A 144 -12.24 31.69 -35.05
N VAL A 145 -12.94 30.63 -34.65
CA VAL A 145 -14.15 30.70 -33.82
C VAL A 145 -13.82 30.25 -32.40
N LYS A 146 -14.04 31.14 -31.43
CA LYS A 146 -13.85 30.87 -29.99
C LYS A 146 -15.20 30.70 -29.31
N LEU A 147 -15.40 29.57 -28.62
CA LEU A 147 -16.54 29.36 -27.74
C LEU A 147 -16.18 29.71 -26.30
N TYR A 148 -16.89 30.68 -25.73
CA TYR A 148 -16.86 31.03 -24.32
C TYR A 148 -18.06 30.37 -23.64
N LEU A 149 -17.78 29.31 -22.88
CA LEU A 149 -18.81 28.47 -22.29
C LEU A 149 -18.91 28.73 -20.79
N LYS A 150 -20.10 28.55 -20.22
CA LYS A 150 -20.33 28.40 -18.77
C LYS A 150 -21.04 27.08 -18.57
N MET A 151 -20.37 26.10 -17.96
CA MET A 151 -20.84 24.72 -17.93
C MET A 151 -20.85 24.11 -16.53
N ARG A 152 -21.62 23.04 -16.35
CA ARG A 152 -21.63 22.17 -15.17
C ARG A 152 -21.70 20.71 -15.57
N PHE A 153 -21.01 19.85 -14.85
CA PHE A 153 -21.16 18.40 -14.99
C PHE A 153 -22.24 17.89 -14.04
N LYS A 154 -23.02 16.91 -14.50
CA LYS A 154 -24.02 16.17 -13.71
C LYS A 154 -23.64 14.70 -13.67
N ALA A 155 -23.39 14.16 -12.48
CA ALA A 155 -23.13 12.74 -12.24
C ALA A 155 -24.19 12.23 -11.24
N GLY A 156 -25.19 11.50 -11.75
CA GLY A 156 -26.35 11.09 -10.95
C GLY A 156 -27.12 12.30 -10.40
N VAL A 157 -27.24 12.38 -9.07
CA VAL A 157 -27.88 13.50 -8.35
C VAL A 157 -26.95 14.68 -8.09
N VAL A 158 -25.63 14.48 -8.21
CA VAL A 158 -24.62 15.49 -7.91
C VAL A 158 -24.36 16.37 -9.14
N LYS A 159 -24.33 17.69 -8.92
CA LYS A 159 -23.95 18.69 -9.93
C LYS A 159 -22.67 19.38 -9.47
N THR A 160 -21.72 19.57 -10.38
CA THR A 160 -20.50 20.32 -10.08
C THR A 160 -20.76 21.83 -10.06
N THR A 161 -19.84 22.56 -9.46
CA THR A 161 -19.75 24.02 -9.59
C THR A 161 -19.60 24.43 -11.06
N LYS A 162 -20.08 25.63 -11.40
CA LYS A 162 -19.97 26.21 -12.73
C LYS A 162 -18.50 26.49 -13.05
N PHE A 163 -18.05 26.08 -14.23
CA PHE A 163 -16.72 26.40 -14.76
C PHE A 163 -16.84 27.02 -16.16
N LYS A 164 -15.82 27.78 -16.58
CA LYS A 164 -15.86 28.62 -17.79
C LYS A 164 -14.77 28.25 -18.81
N PRO A 165 -14.88 27.11 -19.53
CA PRO A 165 -13.87 26.75 -20.50
C PRO A 165 -13.96 27.62 -21.74
N ARG A 166 -12.80 27.76 -22.42
CA ARG A 166 -12.67 28.45 -23.70
C ARG A 166 -12.20 27.44 -24.74
N VAL A 167 -13.02 27.23 -25.77
CA VAL A 167 -12.68 26.36 -26.90
C VAL A 167 -12.26 27.24 -28.07
N LYS A 168 -11.18 26.87 -28.75
CA LYS A 168 -10.67 27.54 -29.94
C LYS A 168 -10.75 26.59 -31.12
N CYS A 169 -11.43 27.02 -32.17
CA CYS A 169 -11.53 26.32 -33.45
C CYS A 169 -10.88 27.21 -34.50
N GLU A 170 -9.81 26.74 -35.13
CA GLU A 170 -9.13 27.43 -36.23
C GLU A 170 -9.28 26.57 -37.49
N PHE A 171 -9.73 27.19 -38.59
CA PHE A 171 -10.02 26.50 -39.83
C PHE A 171 -9.97 27.45 -41.02
N GLU A 172 -9.61 26.89 -42.17
CA GLU A 172 -9.68 27.57 -43.47
C GLU A 172 -11.08 27.37 -44.07
N VAL A 173 -11.67 28.45 -44.57
CA VAL A 173 -12.97 28.40 -45.25
C VAL A 173 -12.88 29.09 -46.61
N PRO A 174 -13.30 28.45 -47.71
CA PRO A 174 -13.36 29.08 -49.02
C PRO A 174 -14.58 30.01 -49.13
N LEU A 175 -14.47 31.06 -49.94
CA LEU A 175 -15.59 31.95 -50.25
C LEU A 175 -16.55 31.26 -51.23
N ALA A 176 -17.86 31.36 -50.99
CA ALA A 176 -18.89 30.76 -51.82
C ALA A 176 -18.81 31.31 -53.26
N GLY A 177 -18.82 30.42 -54.25
CA GLY A 177 -18.61 30.77 -55.66
C GLY A 177 -17.17 30.61 -56.14
N SER A 178 -16.22 30.33 -55.24
CA SER A 178 -14.90 29.79 -55.60
C SER A 178 -14.99 28.33 -56.09
N ASN A 179 -13.94 27.82 -56.71
CA ASN A 179 -13.92 26.53 -57.41
C ASN A 179 -14.53 25.38 -56.55
N PRO A 180 -15.57 24.66 -57.01
CA PRO A 180 -16.29 23.64 -56.21
C PRO A 180 -15.44 22.42 -55.82
N ALA A 181 -14.20 22.32 -56.33
CA ALA A 181 -13.21 21.32 -55.92
C ALA A 181 -12.59 21.60 -54.53
N ILE A 182 -12.77 22.80 -53.97
CA ILE A 182 -12.24 23.19 -52.65
C ILE A 182 -13.31 22.94 -51.59
N GLY A 183 -13.49 21.68 -51.18
CA GLY A 183 -14.39 21.32 -50.09
C GLY A 183 -13.85 21.74 -48.71
N PHE A 184 -14.76 22.04 -47.77
CA PHE A 184 -14.39 22.26 -46.37
C PHE A 184 -13.88 20.95 -45.74
N THR A 185 -12.81 21.03 -44.94
CA THR A 185 -12.27 19.88 -44.21
C THR A 185 -12.60 19.98 -42.72
N PRO A 186 -13.21 18.96 -42.10
CA PRO A 186 -13.52 19.00 -40.68
C PRO A 186 -12.26 19.20 -39.82
N LYS A 187 -12.30 20.18 -38.91
CA LYS A 187 -11.19 20.48 -37.99
C LYS A 187 -11.58 20.21 -36.55
N LYS A 188 -10.63 19.65 -35.78
CA LYS A 188 -10.77 19.46 -34.34
C LYS A 188 -10.46 20.78 -33.64
N CYS A 189 -11.27 21.12 -32.65
CA CYS A 189 -11.03 22.29 -31.82
C CYS A 189 -10.24 21.94 -30.57
N GLY A 190 -9.32 22.82 -30.19
CA GLY A 190 -8.56 22.71 -28.95
C GLY A 190 -9.22 23.49 -27.82
N TYR A 191 -9.10 23.02 -26.59
CA TYR A 191 -9.32 23.86 -25.42
C TYR A 191 -8.15 23.71 -24.46
N ARG A 192 -7.65 24.84 -23.95
CA ARG A 192 -6.69 24.82 -22.85
C ARG A 192 -7.46 24.44 -21.60
N CYS A 193 -7.44 23.16 -21.24
CA CYS A 193 -7.94 22.74 -19.95
C CYS A 193 -7.08 23.45 -18.90
N CYS A 194 -7.68 24.33 -18.10
CA CYS A 194 -6.96 25.00 -17.02
C CYS A 194 -6.42 23.90 -16.10
N ALA A 195 -5.10 23.87 -15.95
CA ALA A 195 -4.35 22.80 -15.29
C ALA A 195 -4.86 22.47 -13.88
N LEU A 196 -5.63 23.36 -13.25
CA LEU A 196 -6.25 23.18 -11.94
C LEU A 196 -7.18 21.95 -11.82
N LEU A 197 -7.88 21.52 -12.89
CA LEU A 197 -8.73 20.32 -12.84
C LEU A 197 -8.00 19.03 -13.27
N CYS A 198 -6.83 19.16 -13.94
CA CYS A 198 -5.98 18.03 -14.33
C CYS A 198 -4.79 17.78 -13.38
N CYS A 199 -4.47 18.72 -12.49
CA CYS A 199 -3.38 18.61 -11.50
C CYS A 199 -3.81 17.98 -10.17
N PHE A 200 -5.10 17.95 -9.85
CA PHE A 200 -5.61 17.28 -8.64
C PHE A 200 -5.23 15.79 -8.56
N PRO A 201 -5.32 14.97 -9.63
CA PRO A 201 -4.88 13.58 -9.61
C PRO A 201 -3.36 13.42 -9.42
N ARG A 202 -2.55 14.35 -9.93
CA ARG A 202 -1.08 14.25 -9.87
C ARG A 202 -0.54 14.68 -8.51
N CYS A 203 -1.14 15.69 -7.88
CA CYS A 203 -0.83 16.07 -6.50
C CYS A 203 -1.31 15.02 -5.49
N MET A 204 -2.54 14.50 -5.61
CA MET A 204 -3.05 13.50 -4.68
C MET A 204 -2.28 12.17 -4.77
N CYS A 205 -1.87 11.75 -5.97
CA CYS A 205 -1.04 10.55 -6.15
C CYS A 205 0.34 10.71 -5.50
N ASN A 206 0.98 11.88 -5.64
CA ASN A 206 2.28 12.14 -5.01
C ASN A 206 2.18 12.23 -3.48
N VAL A 207 1.08 12.77 -2.94
CA VAL A 207 0.83 12.82 -1.48
C VAL A 207 0.57 11.42 -0.93
N ILE A 208 -0.21 10.59 -1.62
CA ILE A 208 -0.45 9.20 -1.20
C ILE A 208 0.86 8.40 -1.30
N LEU A 209 1.63 8.58 -2.38
CA LEU A 209 2.91 7.91 -2.55
C LEU A 209 3.92 8.35 -1.49
N SER A 210 3.98 9.63 -1.11
CA SER A 210 4.87 10.12 -0.05
C SER A 210 4.47 9.64 1.34
N ILE A 211 3.17 9.50 1.60
CA ILE A 211 2.67 8.90 2.85
C ILE A 211 3.03 7.41 2.90
N LEU A 212 2.84 6.67 1.81
CA LEU A 212 3.19 5.25 1.76
C LEU A 212 4.70 5.02 1.88
N THR A 213 5.53 5.85 1.24
CA THR A 213 6.99 5.74 1.36
C THR A 213 7.48 6.12 2.75
N SER A 214 6.93 7.16 3.37
CA SER A 214 7.30 7.54 4.74
C SER A 214 6.86 6.49 5.77
N LEU A 215 5.67 5.90 5.63
CA LEU A 215 5.23 4.76 6.45
C LEU A 215 6.12 3.54 6.25
N GLY A 216 6.44 3.19 5.01
CA GLY A 216 7.35 2.09 4.69
C GLY A 216 8.74 2.30 5.29
N LEU A 217 9.28 3.52 5.21
CA LEU A 217 10.56 3.88 5.80
C LEU A 217 10.53 3.82 7.33
N ALA A 218 9.46 4.30 7.97
CA ALA A 218 9.29 4.21 9.41
C ALA A 218 9.24 2.74 9.88
N VAL A 219 8.48 1.89 9.18
CA VAL A 219 8.44 0.44 9.46
C VAL A 219 9.80 -0.20 9.27
N LEU A 220 10.53 0.16 8.20
CA LEU A 220 11.88 -0.34 7.94
C LEU A 220 12.86 0.07 9.06
N ILE A 221 12.84 1.34 9.48
CA ILE A 221 13.68 1.85 10.58
C ILE A 221 13.37 1.10 11.88
N VAL A 222 12.09 0.95 12.23
CA VAL A 222 11.67 0.20 13.41
C VAL A 222 12.14 -1.26 13.32
N TRP A 223 11.98 -1.89 12.15
CA TRP A 223 12.45 -3.26 11.92
C TRP A 223 13.98 -3.38 12.05
N LEU A 224 14.75 -2.44 11.49
CA LEU A 224 16.20 -2.41 11.60
C LEU A 224 16.67 -2.22 13.05
N ILE A 225 15.98 -1.41 13.84
CA ILE A 225 16.31 -1.18 15.26
C ILE A 225 16.06 -2.43 16.11
N PHE A 226 14.97 -3.15 15.84
CA PHE A 226 14.49 -4.26 16.68
C PHE A 226 14.73 -5.66 16.09
N ARG A 227 15.50 -5.78 15.00
CA ARG A 227 15.90 -7.08 14.49
C ARG A 227 16.70 -7.83 15.57
N PRO A 228 16.32 -9.05 15.97
CA PRO A 228 17.14 -9.86 16.87
C PRO A 228 18.42 -10.26 16.12
N ILE A 229 19.53 -9.61 16.48
CA ILE A 229 20.81 -9.74 15.77
C ILE A 229 21.49 -11.06 16.11
N ASN A 230 21.32 -11.55 17.34
CA ASN A 230 22.04 -12.73 17.84
C ASN A 230 21.09 -13.75 18.46
N PRO A 231 21.20 -15.04 18.07
CA PRO A 231 20.43 -16.11 18.71
C PRO A 231 20.85 -16.25 20.18
N LEU A 232 19.88 -16.60 21.03
CA LEU A 232 20.14 -16.97 22.42
C LEU A 232 21.04 -18.20 22.45
N LYS A 233 22.01 -18.22 23.36
CA LYS A 233 22.97 -19.32 23.49
C LYS A 233 22.66 -20.12 24.74
N TYR A 234 22.56 -21.44 24.59
CA TYR A 234 22.25 -22.38 25.65
C TYR A 234 23.38 -23.40 25.73
N HIS A 235 23.86 -23.66 26.93
CA HIS A 235 24.95 -24.59 27.18
C HIS A 235 24.74 -25.25 28.54
N VAL A 236 25.13 -26.51 28.62
CA VAL A 236 25.29 -27.20 29.89
C VAL A 236 26.73 -26.99 30.32
N ASP A 237 26.93 -26.27 31.42
CA ASP A 237 28.25 -25.98 31.98
C ASP A 237 28.83 -27.18 32.69
N ASN A 238 27.96 -27.89 33.42
CA ASN A 238 28.31 -29.02 34.24
C ASN A 238 27.15 -30.01 34.34
N ALA A 239 27.47 -31.28 34.47
CA ALA A 239 26.50 -32.32 34.76
C ALA A 239 27.10 -33.33 35.74
N SER A 240 26.33 -33.74 36.73
CA SER A 240 26.74 -34.72 37.72
C SER A 240 25.72 -35.84 37.80
N LEU A 241 26.19 -37.06 37.61
CA LEU A 241 25.39 -38.28 37.67
C LEU A 241 25.84 -39.09 38.88
N THR A 242 25.04 -39.07 39.94
CA THR A 242 25.39 -39.74 41.21
C THR A 242 24.76 -41.13 41.32
N GLN A 243 23.64 -41.33 40.63
CA GLN A 243 22.98 -42.62 40.50
C GLN A 243 22.52 -42.79 39.05
N PHE A 244 22.84 -43.93 38.44
CA PHE A 244 22.32 -44.34 37.13
C PHE A 244 22.50 -45.84 36.96
N ASN A 245 21.49 -46.62 37.33
CA ASN A 245 21.55 -48.07 37.23
C ASN A 245 20.20 -48.67 36.80
N VAL A 246 20.27 -49.63 35.88
CA VAL A 246 19.11 -50.40 35.43
C VAL A 246 19.04 -51.69 36.24
N THR A 247 17.89 -51.95 36.85
CA THR A 247 17.61 -53.20 37.57
C THR A 247 16.89 -54.19 36.66
N GLY A 248 16.87 -55.48 37.00
CA GLY A 248 16.39 -56.58 36.15
C GLY A 248 14.93 -56.53 35.65
N ASN A 249 14.18 -55.50 36.01
CA ASN A 249 12.85 -55.19 35.48
C ASN A 249 12.87 -53.97 34.54
N ASP A 250 13.99 -53.69 33.85
CA ASP A 250 14.19 -52.48 33.02
C ASP A 250 13.95 -51.15 33.78
N MET A 251 14.09 -51.18 35.10
CA MET A 251 13.78 -50.04 35.95
C MET A 251 15.08 -49.28 36.27
N LEU A 252 15.19 -48.12 35.63
CA LEU A 252 16.30 -47.17 35.78
C LEU A 252 16.10 -46.36 37.06
N HIS A 253 17.06 -46.42 37.99
CA HIS A 253 17.15 -45.43 39.06
C HIS A 253 18.20 -44.38 38.69
N TYR A 254 17.86 -43.11 38.90
CA TYR A 254 18.67 -42.00 38.44
C TYR A 254 18.70 -40.85 39.44
N GLU A 255 19.85 -40.17 39.49
CA GLU A 255 20.05 -38.90 40.17
C GLU A 255 21.05 -38.06 39.36
N LEU A 256 20.51 -37.19 38.51
CA LEU A 256 21.22 -36.33 37.57
C LEU A 256 20.99 -34.85 37.93
N ALA A 257 22.06 -34.14 38.24
CA ALA A 257 22.07 -32.69 38.40
C ALA A 257 22.73 -32.03 37.18
N VAL A 258 22.13 -30.98 36.64
CA VAL A 258 22.64 -30.28 35.44
C VAL A 258 22.69 -28.78 35.69
N ASP A 259 23.81 -28.15 35.36
CA ASP A 259 23.98 -26.69 35.38
C ASP A 259 23.79 -26.13 33.98
N LEU A 260 22.63 -25.52 33.73
CA LEU A 260 22.23 -25.01 32.43
C LEU A 260 22.38 -23.49 32.39
N SER A 261 23.25 -22.99 31.52
CA SER A 261 23.43 -21.55 31.32
C SER A 261 22.74 -21.03 30.06
N LEU A 262 21.85 -20.07 30.28
CA LEU A 262 21.08 -19.36 29.26
C LEU A 262 21.69 -17.98 29.08
N ARG A 263 22.31 -17.72 27.92
CA ARG A 263 22.90 -16.41 27.60
C ARG A 263 22.04 -15.65 26.61
N ASN A 264 21.67 -14.43 26.99
CA ASN A 264 21.12 -13.44 26.08
C ASN A 264 22.22 -12.48 25.58
N PRO A 265 22.73 -12.65 24.35
CA PRO A 265 23.76 -11.75 23.79
C PRO A 265 23.17 -10.44 23.23
N ASN A 266 21.85 -10.30 23.16
CA ASN A 266 21.23 -9.09 22.58
C ASN A 266 21.46 -7.89 23.49
N THR A 267 21.62 -6.71 22.88
CA THR A 267 21.95 -5.46 23.60
C THR A 267 20.73 -4.61 23.95
N LYS A 268 19.60 -4.84 23.27
CA LYS A 268 18.36 -4.04 23.41
C LYS A 268 17.12 -4.87 23.71
N ILE A 269 17.24 -6.19 23.68
CA ILE A 269 16.11 -7.13 23.76
C ILE A 269 16.29 -7.97 25.02
N GLY A 270 15.30 -7.94 25.90
CA GLY A 270 15.16 -8.88 27.02
C GLY A 270 14.23 -10.04 26.66
N VAL A 271 14.20 -11.05 27.53
CA VAL A 271 13.42 -12.27 27.33
C VAL A 271 12.63 -12.58 28.61
N TYR A 272 11.33 -12.76 28.47
CA TYR A 272 10.53 -13.41 29.51
C TYR A 272 10.45 -14.90 29.19
N TYR A 273 10.94 -15.72 30.10
CA TYR A 273 10.75 -17.16 30.09
C TYR A 273 9.50 -17.45 30.93
N ASP A 274 8.33 -17.47 30.28
CA ASP A 274 7.04 -17.66 30.96
C ASP A 274 6.88 -19.10 31.47
N GLN A 275 7.45 -20.09 30.78
CA GLN A 275 7.45 -21.49 31.19
C GLN A 275 8.68 -22.20 30.60
N ILE A 276 9.33 -23.05 31.39
CA ILE A 276 10.47 -23.86 30.96
C ILE A 276 10.24 -25.28 31.46
N GLU A 277 10.11 -26.24 30.55
CA GLU A 277 10.05 -27.67 30.88
C GLU A 277 11.36 -28.32 30.43
N ALA A 278 12.12 -28.88 31.37
CA ALA A 278 13.32 -29.65 31.08
C ALA A 278 12.99 -31.14 31.15
N ARG A 279 13.26 -31.88 30.09
CA ARG A 279 13.01 -33.32 29.98
C ARG A 279 14.33 -34.04 29.83
N ALA A 280 14.57 -35.05 30.66
CA ALA A 280 15.72 -35.92 30.54
C ALA A 280 15.32 -37.23 29.85
N LEU A 281 16.08 -37.61 28.83
CA LEU A 281 15.86 -38.79 28.02
C LEU A 281 17.13 -39.65 28.00
N TYR A 282 16.93 -40.95 27.96
CA TYR A 282 17.96 -41.96 27.79
C TYR A 282 17.52 -42.93 26.70
N ASP A 283 18.39 -43.20 25.74
CA ASP A 283 18.08 -44.00 24.54
C ASP A 283 16.76 -43.58 23.85
N GLY A 284 16.56 -42.26 23.70
CA GLY A 284 15.34 -41.68 23.10
C GLY A 284 14.08 -41.76 23.97
N GLN A 285 14.13 -42.40 25.14
CA GLN A 285 12.99 -42.55 26.05
C GLN A 285 13.08 -41.56 27.22
N ARG A 286 11.98 -40.88 27.52
CA ARG A 286 11.94 -39.89 28.62
C ARG A 286 11.85 -40.57 29.98
N PHE A 287 12.86 -40.35 30.83
CA PHE A 287 12.85 -40.87 32.20
C PHE A 287 12.34 -39.87 33.24
N ASP A 288 12.47 -38.57 32.98
CA ASP A 288 11.98 -37.53 33.90
C ASP A 288 11.57 -36.23 33.17
N SER A 289 10.81 -35.36 33.85
CA SER A 289 10.47 -34.00 33.40
C SER A 289 10.22 -33.08 34.59
N ILE A 290 10.80 -31.89 34.55
CA ILE A 290 10.65 -30.86 35.59
C ILE A 290 10.31 -29.50 34.99
N MET A 291 9.46 -28.75 35.71
CA MET A 291 9.12 -27.37 35.37
C MET A 291 10.03 -26.42 36.15
N LEU A 292 10.82 -25.61 35.44
CA LEU A 292 11.70 -24.62 36.05
C LEU A 292 10.96 -23.30 36.26
N THR A 293 11.44 -22.53 37.24
CA THR A 293 10.80 -21.29 37.65
C THR A 293 10.87 -20.24 36.52
N PRO A 294 9.75 -19.59 36.17
CA PRO A 294 9.72 -18.51 35.20
C PRO A 294 10.57 -17.31 35.64
N PHE A 295 11.24 -16.65 34.71
CA PHE A 295 12.05 -15.47 35.02
C PHE A 295 12.16 -14.50 33.83
N TYR A 296 12.54 -13.27 34.16
CA TYR A 296 12.92 -12.26 33.17
C TYR A 296 14.43 -12.18 33.06
N GLN A 297 14.93 -12.24 31.83
CA GLN A 297 16.33 -12.07 31.50
C GLN A 297 16.52 -10.77 30.70
N GLY A 298 17.23 -9.81 31.31
CA GLY A 298 17.64 -8.58 30.62
C GLY A 298 18.59 -8.82 29.43
N HIS A 299 18.97 -7.74 28.77
CA HIS A 299 19.95 -7.75 27.68
C HIS A 299 21.38 -8.01 28.21
N LYS A 300 22.23 -8.64 27.40
CA LYS A 300 23.61 -9.05 27.76
C LYS A 300 23.74 -9.86 29.05
N ASN A 301 22.67 -10.50 29.51
CA ASN A 301 22.65 -11.23 30.77
C ASN A 301 22.81 -12.75 30.58
N THR A 302 23.35 -13.43 31.58
CA THR A 302 23.39 -14.90 31.69
C THR A 302 22.61 -15.33 32.90
N THR A 303 21.78 -16.36 32.77
CA THR A 303 21.07 -16.96 33.89
C THR A 303 21.38 -18.45 33.90
N THR A 304 21.86 -18.93 35.03
CA THR A 304 22.15 -20.35 35.24
C THR A 304 21.00 -20.98 36.01
N LEU A 305 20.54 -22.14 35.54
CA LEU A 305 19.51 -22.95 36.16
C LEU A 305 20.14 -24.24 36.64
N HIS A 306 19.62 -24.78 37.74
CA HIS A 306 20.14 -25.99 38.39
C HIS A 306 19.05 -27.08 38.48
N PRO A 307 18.54 -27.60 37.34
CA PRO A 307 17.65 -28.75 37.34
C PRO A 307 18.28 -29.99 37.99
N VAL A 308 17.52 -30.66 38.85
CA VAL A 308 17.87 -31.96 39.44
C VAL A 308 16.77 -32.96 39.11
N PHE A 309 17.14 -34.04 38.42
CA PHE A 309 16.28 -35.17 38.06
C PHE A 309 16.60 -36.33 39.01
N LYS A 310 15.62 -36.77 39.79
CA LYS A 310 15.83 -37.84 40.78
C LYS A 310 14.61 -38.73 40.87
N GLY A 311 14.83 -40.03 40.75
CA GLY A 311 13.77 -41.00 40.90
C GLY A 311 14.07 -42.31 40.21
N GLN A 312 13.00 -43.00 39.83
CA GLN A 312 13.09 -44.26 39.11
C GLN A 312 12.03 -44.33 37.99
N ARG A 313 12.37 -44.94 36.87
CA ARG A 313 11.49 -45.07 35.71
C ARG A 313 11.73 -46.39 34.99
N LEU A 314 10.64 -47.07 34.63
CA LEU A 314 10.66 -48.18 33.69
C LEU A 314 10.99 -47.68 32.28
N LEU A 315 12.11 -48.13 31.71
CA LEU A 315 12.54 -47.87 30.32
C LEU A 315 12.70 -49.20 29.57
N PRO A 316 11.66 -49.70 28.89
CA PRO A 316 11.72 -51.00 28.22
C PRO A 316 12.85 -51.09 27.18
N ASN A 317 13.51 -52.25 27.10
CA ASN A 317 14.56 -52.55 26.11
C ASN A 317 15.83 -51.66 26.23
N VAL A 318 16.08 -51.06 27.38
CA VAL A 318 17.20 -50.13 27.58
C VAL A 318 18.52 -50.82 27.92
N GLN A 319 18.47 -52.11 28.29
CA GLN A 319 19.62 -52.84 28.84
C GLN A 319 20.83 -52.84 27.90
N GLY A 320 20.63 -53.03 26.59
CA GLY A 320 21.73 -53.03 25.62
C GLY A 320 22.45 -51.68 25.51
N ALA A 321 21.70 -50.57 25.51
CA ALA A 321 22.29 -49.23 25.52
C ALA A 321 23.03 -48.95 26.84
N TYR A 322 22.43 -49.39 27.95
CA TYR A 322 23.03 -49.28 29.28
C TYR A 322 24.34 -50.05 29.40
N ASP A 323 24.40 -51.29 28.94
CA ASP A 323 25.61 -52.12 29.02
C ASP A 323 26.76 -51.52 28.20
N ASN A 324 26.46 -50.91 27.05
CA ASN A 324 27.45 -50.19 26.23
C ASN A 324 27.99 -48.96 26.97
N ASP A 325 27.11 -48.10 27.49
CA ASP A 325 27.51 -46.89 28.22
C ASP A 325 28.27 -47.21 29.52
N VAL A 326 27.94 -48.33 30.18
CA VAL A 326 28.70 -48.86 31.33
C VAL A 326 30.12 -49.25 30.92
N SER A 327 30.27 -49.93 29.77
CA SER A 327 31.58 -50.30 29.23
C SER A 327 32.40 -49.07 28.84
N ASP A 328 31.76 -48.02 28.31
CA ASP A 328 32.39 -46.76 27.91
C ASP A 328 32.71 -45.84 29.10
N GLY A 329 32.12 -46.11 30.27
CA GLY A 329 32.29 -45.34 31.50
C GLY A 329 31.60 -43.96 31.47
N LYS A 330 30.76 -43.71 30.47
CA LYS A 330 30.00 -42.47 30.29
C LYS A 330 28.61 -42.79 29.77
N PHE A 331 27.62 -42.07 30.30
CA PHE A 331 26.22 -42.25 29.93
C PHE A 331 25.78 -41.15 28.96
N ASN A 332 25.18 -41.58 27.84
CA ASN A 332 24.67 -40.70 26.79
C ASN A 332 23.24 -40.24 27.13
N ILE A 333 23.12 -39.06 27.72
CA ILE A 333 21.84 -38.51 28.20
C ILE A 333 21.44 -37.30 27.37
N GLU A 334 20.19 -37.26 26.90
CA GLU A 334 19.64 -36.09 26.23
C GLU A 334 18.80 -35.25 27.18
N VAL A 335 19.10 -33.96 27.29
CA VAL A 335 18.25 -32.99 27.98
C VAL A 335 17.56 -32.09 26.96
N LYS A 336 16.23 -32.18 26.88
CA LYS A 336 15.41 -31.36 25.99
C LYS A 336 14.69 -30.26 26.77
N LEU A 337 14.84 -29.02 26.32
CA LEU A 337 14.20 -27.84 26.89
C LEU A 337 13.05 -27.40 26.01
N TYR A 338 11.85 -27.32 26.59
CA TYR A 338 10.67 -26.75 25.96
C TYR A 338 10.33 -25.45 26.64
N ILE A 339 10.51 -24.36 25.91
CA ILE A 339 10.44 -23.03 26.49
C ILE A 339 9.23 -22.31 25.89
N LYS A 340 8.38 -21.71 26.72
CA LYS A 340 7.39 -20.72 26.30
C LYS A 340 7.92 -19.35 26.70
N MET A 341 8.25 -18.52 25.71
CA MET A 341 8.91 -17.25 25.94
C MET A 341 8.39 -16.12 25.05
N ARG A 342 8.67 -14.88 25.43
CA ARG A 342 8.39 -13.67 24.65
C ARG A 342 9.55 -12.68 24.78
N TYR A 343 9.81 -11.94 23.73
CA TYR A 343 10.85 -10.90 23.73
C TYR A 343 10.26 -9.59 24.23
N LYS A 344 11.09 -8.82 24.93
CA LYS A 344 10.79 -7.45 25.37
C LYS A 344 11.78 -6.48 24.74
N ALA A 345 11.27 -5.51 23.99
CA ALA A 345 12.07 -4.44 23.40
C ALA A 345 11.48 -3.08 23.81
N GLY A 346 12.13 -2.40 24.75
CA GLY A 346 11.55 -1.24 25.43
C GLY A 346 10.28 -1.62 26.19
N ASP A 347 9.18 -0.89 25.94
CA ASP A 347 7.85 -1.15 26.52
C ASP A 347 6.99 -2.11 25.68
N VAL A 348 7.56 -2.67 24.60
CA VAL A 348 6.85 -3.57 23.69
C VAL A 348 7.24 -5.01 23.99
N GLU A 349 6.22 -5.84 24.20
CA GLU A 349 6.36 -7.29 24.30
C GLU A 349 5.90 -7.96 23.00
N THR A 350 6.64 -8.97 22.54
CA THR A 350 6.27 -9.73 21.35
C THR A 350 5.22 -10.80 21.66
N ILE A 351 4.69 -11.41 20.60
CA ILE A 351 3.94 -12.67 20.74
C ILE A 351 4.78 -13.74 21.41
N ARG A 352 4.10 -14.70 22.04
CA ARG A 352 4.74 -15.87 22.66
C ARG A 352 5.20 -16.84 21.58
N VAL A 353 6.40 -17.38 21.77
CA VAL A 353 7.02 -18.40 20.94
C VAL A 353 7.41 -19.59 21.80
N ASN A 354 7.43 -20.77 21.19
CA ASN A 354 7.65 -22.03 21.90
C ASN A 354 8.87 -22.79 21.35
N PRO A 355 10.10 -22.28 21.47
CA PRO A 355 11.29 -22.97 20.97
C PRO A 355 11.61 -24.24 21.78
N GLY A 356 12.19 -25.22 21.08
CA GLY A 356 12.80 -26.41 21.67
C GLY A 356 14.32 -26.36 21.56
N TYR A 357 15.03 -26.87 22.55
CA TYR A 357 16.48 -27.06 22.51
C TYR A 357 16.86 -28.46 22.95
N LYS A 358 17.83 -29.08 22.28
CA LYS A 358 18.38 -30.39 22.59
C LYS A 358 19.82 -30.24 23.06
N CYS A 359 20.14 -30.74 24.24
CA CYS A 359 21.50 -30.84 24.77
C CYS A 359 21.87 -32.32 24.85
N GLU A 360 22.91 -32.74 24.15
CA GLU A 360 23.45 -34.10 24.21
C GLU A 360 24.59 -34.11 25.22
N LEU A 361 24.50 -34.95 26.25
CA LEU A 361 25.42 -35.00 27.38
C LEU A 361 26.10 -36.36 27.45
N GLU A 362 27.41 -36.35 27.61
CA GLU A 362 28.19 -37.54 28.00
C GLU A 362 28.60 -37.36 29.46
N VAL A 363 27.97 -38.09 30.38
CA VAL A 363 28.16 -37.87 31.83
C VAL A 363 28.79 -39.10 32.49
N PRO A 364 29.96 -38.97 33.16
CA PRO A 364 30.53 -40.06 33.93
C PRO A 364 29.78 -40.25 35.26
N LEU A 365 29.77 -41.49 35.78
CA LEU A 365 29.16 -41.81 37.07
C LEU A 365 30.09 -41.43 38.24
N GLY A 366 29.53 -40.80 39.28
CA GLY A 366 30.19 -40.62 40.58
C GLY A 366 30.90 -39.27 40.83
N SER A 367 31.14 -38.42 39.82
CA SER A 367 31.60 -37.03 40.03
C SER A 367 31.48 -36.15 38.79
N ALA A 368 31.29 -34.84 39.00
CA ALA A 368 31.34 -33.80 37.98
C ALA A 368 32.76 -33.55 37.39
N THR A 369 33.79 -34.07 38.04
CA THR A 369 35.19 -33.89 37.63
C THR A 369 35.48 -34.68 36.35
N GLY A 370 35.31 -34.03 35.20
CA GLY A 370 35.53 -34.64 33.88
C GLY A 370 34.45 -34.31 32.85
N PHE A 371 33.36 -33.63 33.24
CA PHE A 371 32.36 -33.17 32.28
C PHE A 371 32.90 -32.03 31.41
N THR A 372 32.67 -32.12 30.10
CA THR A 372 33.00 -31.07 29.14
C THR A 372 31.75 -30.25 28.82
N PRO A 373 31.80 -28.91 28.87
CA PRO A 373 30.63 -28.09 28.56
C PRO A 373 30.05 -28.38 27.17
N GLN A 374 28.76 -28.71 27.12
CA GLN A 374 28.06 -29.08 25.90
C GLN A 374 27.13 -27.96 25.44
N LYS A 375 27.13 -27.67 24.13
CA LYS A 375 26.21 -26.68 23.55
C LYS A 375 24.87 -27.33 23.26
N CYS A 376 23.79 -26.65 23.59
CA CYS A 376 22.46 -27.08 23.18
C CYS A 376 22.14 -26.57 21.78
N THR A 377 21.61 -27.45 20.93
CA THR A 377 21.19 -27.14 19.57
C THR A 377 19.70 -26.81 19.53
N PHE A 378 19.30 -25.98 18.57
CA PHE A 378 17.89 -25.66 18.38
C PHE A 378 17.16 -26.85 17.76
N GLU A 379 16.09 -27.31 18.41
CA GLU A 379 15.25 -28.41 17.93
C GLU A 379 13.95 -27.83 17.36
N VAL A 380 13.75 -27.95 16.04
CA VAL A 380 12.56 -27.44 15.36
C VAL A 380 11.34 -28.28 15.75
N TYR A 381 10.56 -27.81 16.71
CA TYR A 381 9.19 -28.28 16.87
C TYR A 381 8.32 -27.64 15.78
N PHE A 382 8.01 -28.39 14.72
CA PHE A 382 6.97 -27.99 13.77
C PHE A 382 5.62 -27.87 14.49
N SER A 383 5.29 -26.65 14.90
CA SER A 383 3.96 -26.21 15.34
C SER A 383 2.86 -26.33 14.26
N TYR A 384 3.11 -27.05 13.15
CA TYR A 384 2.18 -27.22 12.03
C TYR A 384 1.31 -28.49 12.15
N LYS A 385 1.69 -29.48 12.97
CA LYS A 385 1.01 -30.79 13.02
C LYS A 385 -0.36 -30.78 13.71
N ARG A 386 -0.77 -29.67 14.37
CA ARG A 386 -2.12 -29.54 14.97
C ARG A 386 -3.24 -29.14 13.99
N ARG A 387 -2.93 -28.70 12.76
CA ARG A 387 -3.97 -28.33 11.78
C ARG A 387 -4.49 -29.51 10.95
N ILE A 388 -3.65 -30.50 10.65
CA ILE A 388 -4.04 -31.61 9.76
C ILE A 388 -4.84 -32.71 10.49
N LEU A 389 -4.70 -32.84 11.82
CA LEU A 389 -5.46 -33.82 12.61
C LEU A 389 -6.86 -33.35 13.07
N LYS A 390 -7.26 -32.11 12.76
CA LYS A 390 -8.63 -31.63 12.95
C LYS A 390 -9.49 -31.67 11.67
N GLU A 391 -8.92 -32.05 10.54
CA GLU A 391 -9.65 -32.30 9.28
C GLU A 391 -9.85 -33.80 8.99
N LYS A 392 -9.49 -34.68 9.94
CA LYS A 392 -9.72 -36.13 9.86
C LYS A 392 -10.24 -36.76 11.16
N MET A 393 -11.08 -36.03 11.91
CA MET A 393 -12.02 -36.65 12.85
C MET A 393 -13.40 -36.06 12.63
#